data_AF-A0A7W7CLH4-F1
#
_entry.id   AF-A0A7W7CLH4-F1
#
_cell.length_a   1.000
_cell.length_b   1.000
_cell.length_c   1.000
_cell.angle_alpha   90.00
_cell.angle_beta   90.00
_cell.angle_gamma   90.00
#
_symmetry.space_group_name_H-M   'P 1'
#
loop_
_entity.id
_entity.type
_entity.pdbx_description
1 polymer ?
#
loop_
_entity_poly.entity_id
_entity_poly.type
_entity_poly.pdbx_seq_one_letter_code
_entity_poly.pdbx_strand_id
1 'polypeptide(L)'
;MTDQGIQQLADSVRRLRAGMRDITGTADSPDGLISATVGARGELLELELNPRVYRQPDSELLAADIVETIQRAVAAAQREVFELVKEFLPTDADPATTDLDFDPFLHSVSDQPRTWV
;
A
#
# COMPACT_ATOMS: atom_id res chain seq x y z
N MET A 1 30.89 -1.46 -9.98
CA MET A 1 29.94 -1.92 -8.95
C MET A 1 30.50 -3.20 -8.35
N THR A 2 30.80 -3.22 -7.04
CA THR A 2 31.40 -4.37 -6.36
C THR A 2 30.35 -5.46 -6.09
N ASP A 3 30.77 -6.72 -6.02
CA ASP A 3 29.89 -7.88 -5.75
C ASP A 3 29.07 -7.70 -4.44
N GLN A 4 29.68 -7.05 -3.44
CA GLN A 4 29.01 -6.72 -2.17
C GLN A 4 27.85 -5.71 -2.31
N GLY A 5 27.95 -4.73 -3.23
CA GLY A 5 26.88 -3.76 -3.44
C GLY A 5 25.64 -4.39 -4.10
N ILE A 6 25.86 -5.33 -5.03
CA ILE A 6 24.78 -6.10 -5.66
C ILE A 6 24.07 -7.01 -4.66
N GLN A 7 24.83 -7.66 -3.77
CA GLN A 7 24.25 -8.53 -2.74
C GLN A 7 23.37 -7.76 -1.75
N GLN A 8 23.86 -6.61 -1.25
CA GLN A 8 23.08 -5.77 -0.33
C GLN A 8 21.79 -5.26 -0.96
N LEU A 9 21.83 -4.84 -2.23
CA LEU A 9 20.64 -4.41 -2.97
C LEU A 9 19.64 -5.56 -3.13
N ALA A 10 20.11 -6.75 -3.53
CA ALA A 10 19.25 -7.92 -3.70
C ALA A 10 18.56 -8.33 -2.38
N ASP A 11 19.26 -8.21 -1.25
CA ASP A 11 18.70 -8.47 0.07
C ASP A 11 17.63 -7.45 0.49
N SER A 12 17.88 -6.16 0.25
CA SER A 12 16.89 -5.11 0.53
C SER A 12 15.61 -5.29 -0.30
N VAL A 13 15.74 -5.60 -1.59
CA VAL A 13 14.58 -5.88 -2.46
C VAL A 13 13.82 -7.13 -1.99
N ARG A 14 14.52 -8.18 -1.55
CA ARG A 14 13.87 -9.38 -0.99
C ARG A 14 13.08 -9.06 0.27
N ARG A 15 13.65 -8.30 1.21
CA ARG A 15 12.96 -7.89 2.44
C ARG A 15 11.73 -7.05 2.13
N LEU A 16 11.85 -6.08 1.23
CA LEU A 16 10.74 -5.23 0.85
C LEU A 16 9.60 -6.03 0.20
N ARG A 17 9.94 -6.94 -0.72
CA ARG A 17 8.94 -7.84 -1.33
C ARG A 17 8.26 -8.75 -0.32
N ALA A 18 8.99 -9.23 0.70
CA ALA A 18 8.40 -10.02 1.77
C ALA A 18 7.42 -9.16 2.60
N GLY A 19 7.85 -7.98 3.05
CA GLY A 19 7.00 -7.06 3.81
C GLY A 19 5.73 -6.66 3.05
N MET A 20 5.82 -6.37 1.76
CA MET A 20 4.65 -6.05 0.94
C MET A 20 3.62 -7.19 0.85
N ARG A 21 4.04 -8.46 0.95
CA ARG A 21 3.10 -9.59 0.89
C ARG A 21 2.24 -9.72 2.14
N ASP A 22 2.71 -9.19 3.26
CA ASP A 22 2.05 -9.30 4.55
C ASP A 22 1.17 -8.07 4.87
N ILE A 23 1.24 -7.02 4.05
CA ILE A 23 0.43 -5.82 4.22
C ILE A 23 -1.02 -6.09 3.81
N THR A 24 -1.92 -5.77 4.73
CA THR A 24 -3.35 -5.67 4.48
C THR A 24 -3.88 -4.35 5.03
N GLY A 25 -4.88 -3.79 4.37
CA GLY A 25 -5.69 -2.68 4.88
C GLY A 25 -7.12 -3.14 5.08
N THR A 26 -7.68 -2.89 6.26
CA THR A 26 -9.08 -3.20 6.56
C THR A 26 -9.84 -1.93 6.94
N ALA A 27 -11.09 -1.82 6.49
CA ALA A 27 -12.01 -0.78 6.93
C ALA A 27 -13.44 -1.30 7.02
N ASP A 28 -14.17 -0.76 7.99
CA ASP A 28 -15.61 -0.99 8.16
C ASP A 28 -16.42 0.23 7.72
N SER A 29 -17.60 0.01 7.15
CA SER A 29 -18.58 1.08 6.91
C SER A 29 -19.00 1.75 8.24
N PRO A 30 -19.45 3.01 8.22
CA PRO A 30 -19.81 3.73 9.45
C PRO A 30 -20.88 3.05 10.31
N ASP A 31 -21.76 2.26 9.70
CA ASP A 31 -22.82 1.49 10.34
C ASP A 31 -22.41 0.06 10.73
N GLY A 32 -21.17 -0.34 10.42
CA GLY A 32 -20.62 -1.67 10.71
C GLY A 32 -21.28 -2.81 9.93
N LEU A 33 -21.94 -2.49 8.81
CA LEU A 33 -22.62 -3.47 7.97
C LEU A 33 -21.72 -4.06 6.87
N ILE A 34 -20.63 -3.39 6.52
CA ILE A 34 -19.69 -3.78 5.49
C ILE A 34 -18.30 -3.76 6.09
N SER A 35 -17.51 -4.80 5.85
CA SER A 35 -16.07 -4.80 6.13
C SER A 35 -15.33 -5.19 4.85
N ALA A 36 -14.27 -4.46 4.52
CA ALA A 36 -13.44 -4.75 3.35
C ALA A 36 -11.98 -4.86 3.76
N THR A 37 -11.30 -5.88 3.26
CA THR A 37 -9.86 -6.07 3.40
C THR A 37 -9.21 -6.11 2.03
N VAL A 38 -8.15 -5.31 1.87
CA VAL A 38 -7.36 -5.22 0.63
C VAL A 38 -5.89 -5.52 0.89
N GLY A 39 -5.18 -5.95 -0.14
CA GLY A 39 -3.73 -6.13 -0.11
C GLY A 39 -2.96 -4.83 -0.36
N ALA A 40 -1.63 -4.94 -0.39
CA ALA A 40 -0.71 -3.81 -0.55
C ALA A 40 -0.93 -2.96 -1.81
N ARG A 41 -1.48 -3.53 -2.89
CA ARG A 41 -1.76 -2.82 -4.15
C ARG A 41 -3.22 -2.39 -4.27
N GLY A 42 -3.99 -2.52 -3.19
CA GLY A 42 -5.42 -2.23 -3.19
C GLY A 42 -6.28 -3.32 -3.84
N GLU A 43 -5.73 -4.50 -4.11
CA GLU A 43 -6.51 -5.64 -4.54
C GLU A 43 -7.47 -6.08 -3.42
N LEU A 44 -8.75 -6.25 -3.74
CA LEU A 44 -9.75 -6.72 -2.77
C LEU A 44 -9.49 -8.20 -2.44
N LEU A 45 -9.22 -8.48 -1.18
CA LEU A 45 -8.96 -9.84 -0.66
C LEU A 45 -10.21 -10.42 0.00
N GLU A 46 -10.94 -9.59 0.75
CA GLU A 46 -12.13 -10.00 1.48
C GLU A 46 -13.17 -8.89 1.52
N LEU A 47 -14.44 -9.29 1.43
CA LEU A 47 -15.60 -8.41 1.59
C LEU A 47 -16.64 -9.16 2.42
N GLU A 48 -16.91 -8.64 3.61
CA GLU A 48 -17.96 -9.13 4.50
C GLU A 48 -19.16 -8.21 4.46
N LEU A 49 -20.35 -8.79 4.23
CA LEU A 49 -21.62 -8.09 4.30
C LEU A 49 -22.44 -8.68 5.44
N ASN A 50 -22.74 -7.86 6.45
CA ASN A 50 -23.65 -8.24 7.51
C ASN A 50 -25.04 -8.52 6.92
N PRO A 51 -25.72 -9.64 7.20
CA PRO A 51 -27.04 -9.94 6.62
C PRO A 51 -28.10 -8.85 6.83
N ARG A 52 -27.90 -7.96 7.81
CA ARG A 52 -28.75 -6.79 8.05
C ARG A 52 -28.74 -5.77 6.90
N VAL A 53 -27.75 -5.75 6.00
CA VAL A 53 -27.73 -4.81 4.85
C VAL A 53 -28.98 -4.97 3.99
N TYR A 54 -29.53 -6.19 3.90
CA TYR A 54 -30.70 -6.49 3.08
C TYR A 54 -32.04 -6.07 3.70
N ARG A 55 -32.04 -5.53 4.93
CA ARG A 55 -33.28 -5.08 5.58
C ARG A 55 -33.83 -3.79 4.98
N GLN A 56 -32.96 -2.98 4.39
CA GLN A 56 -33.33 -1.80 3.62
C GLN A 56 -32.79 -1.98 2.21
N PRO A 57 -33.61 -2.50 1.27
CA PRO A 57 -33.16 -2.86 -0.07
C PRO A 57 -33.01 -1.60 -0.94
N ASP A 58 -31.93 -0.85 -0.71
CA ASP A 58 -31.45 0.23 -1.57
C ASP A 58 -30.11 -0.19 -2.18
N SER A 59 -30.16 -0.69 -3.41
CA SER A 59 -28.98 -1.20 -4.10
C SER A 59 -28.00 -0.10 -4.52
N GLU A 60 -28.49 1.12 -4.75
CA GLU A 60 -27.63 2.24 -5.15
C GLU A 60 -26.81 2.72 -3.96
N LEU A 61 -27.46 2.88 -2.80
CA LEU A 61 -26.78 3.21 -1.55
C LEU A 61 -25.78 2.13 -1.14
N LEU A 62 -26.18 0.85 -1.18
CA LEU A 62 -25.29 -0.26 -0.83
C LEU A 62 -24.03 -0.29 -1.72
N ALA A 63 -24.19 -0.06 -3.02
CA ALA A 63 -23.04 -0.01 -3.94
C ALA A 63 -22.09 1.14 -3.58
N ALA A 64 -22.64 2.32 -3.25
CA ALA A 64 -21.85 3.47 -2.82
C ALA A 64 -21.08 3.17 -1.52
N ASP A 65 -21.75 2.60 -0.52
CA ASP A 65 -21.15 2.28 0.78
C ASP A 65 -20.03 1.22 0.64
N ILE A 66 -20.21 0.22 -0.22
CA ILE A 66 -19.17 -0.77 -0.54
C ILE A 66 -17.94 -0.08 -1.14
N VAL A 67 -18.14 0.79 -2.15
CA VAL A 67 -17.05 1.49 -2.80
C VAL A 67 -16.29 2.39 -1.82
N GLU A 68 -17.00 3.15 -0.98
CA GLU A 68 -16.38 4.00 0.04
C GLU A 68 -15.58 3.17 1.05
N THR A 69 -16.14 2.05 1.51
CA THR A 69 -15.47 1.17 2.47
C THR A 69 -14.19 0.58 1.88
N ILE A 70 -14.21 0.13 0.62
CA ILE A 70 -13.01 -0.35 -0.09
C ILE A 70 -11.97 0.77 -0.22
N GLN A 71 -12.37 1.99 -0.59
CA GLN A 71 -11.44 3.12 -0.70
C GLN A 71 -10.76 3.43 0.65
N ARG A 72 -11.50 3.33 1.76
CA ARG A 72 -10.93 3.48 3.10
C ARG A 72 -9.95 2.36 3.45
N ALA A 73 -10.23 1.13 3.04
CA ALA A 73 -9.32 0.00 3.20
C ALA A 73 -8.03 0.19 2.37
N VAL A 74 -8.14 0.69 1.12
CA VAL A 74 -7.00 1.05 0.27
C VAL A 74 -6.15 2.14 0.94
N ALA A 75 -6.77 3.19 1.47
CA ALA A 75 -6.03 4.23 2.20
C ALA A 75 -5.33 3.68 3.46
N ALA A 76 -5.89 2.65 4.10
CA ALA A 76 -5.23 1.96 5.21
C ALA A 76 -4.00 1.16 4.74
N ALA A 77 -4.15 0.37 3.67
CA ALA A 77 -3.02 -0.39 3.09
C ALA A 77 -1.90 0.54 2.62
N GLN A 78 -2.22 1.66 1.98
CA GLN A 78 -1.22 2.65 1.52
C GLN A 78 -0.40 3.25 2.67
N ARG A 79 -1.02 3.48 3.83
CA ARG A 79 -0.29 3.92 5.03
C ARG A 79 0.72 2.88 5.50
N GLU A 80 0.33 1.61 5.53
CA GLU A 80 1.24 0.52 5.91
C GLU A 80 2.37 0.33 4.88
N VAL A 81 2.07 0.45 3.59
CA VAL A 81 3.10 0.43 2.53
C VAL A 81 4.08 1.57 2.72
N PHE A 82 3.60 2.78 2.99
CA PHE A 82 4.45 3.94 3.25
C PHE A 82 5.37 3.70 4.46
N GLU A 83 4.82 3.18 5.57
CA GLU A 83 5.61 2.87 6.75
C GLU A 83 6.69 1.82 6.50
N LEU A 84 6.43 0.84 5.62
CA LEU A 84 7.42 -0.16 5.21
C LEU A 84 8.54 0.44 4.36
N VAL A 85 8.24 1.39 3.48
CA VAL A 85 9.25 1.97 2.56
C VAL A 85 9.94 3.22 3.11
N LYS A 86 9.43 3.85 4.18
CA LYS A 86 9.92 5.14 4.70
C LYS A 86 11.43 5.18 4.95
N GLU A 87 12.02 4.06 5.38
CA GLU A 87 13.46 3.96 5.68
C GLU A 87 14.33 3.99 4.41
N PHE A 88 13.72 3.80 3.24
CA PHE A 88 14.35 3.84 1.92
C PHE A 88 14.00 5.10 1.13
N LEU A 89 13.05 5.92 1.62
CA LEU A 89 12.65 7.16 0.99
C LEU A 89 13.59 8.31 1.40
N PRO A 90 13.81 9.30 0.52
CA PRO A 90 14.49 10.53 0.88
C PRO A 90 13.68 11.29 1.95
N THR A 91 14.35 12.13 2.73
CA THR A 91 13.78 12.79 3.92
C THR A 91 12.60 13.73 3.62
N ASP A 92 12.35 14.05 2.34
CA ASP A 92 11.30 14.93 1.83
C ASP A 92 10.13 14.20 1.12
N ALA A 93 10.04 12.87 1.23
CA ALA A 93 8.94 12.11 0.60
C ALA A 93 7.58 12.34 1.27
N ASP A 94 6.54 12.60 0.47
CA ASP A 94 5.15 12.78 0.89
C ASP A 94 4.29 11.56 0.49
N PRO A 95 3.60 10.88 1.42
CA PRO A 95 2.73 9.74 1.12
C PRO A 95 1.60 10.03 0.14
N ALA A 96 1.18 11.29 -0.03
CA ALA A 96 0.13 11.68 -0.96
C ALA A 96 0.60 11.86 -2.40
N THR A 97 1.92 11.98 -2.65
CA THR A 97 2.47 12.30 -3.98
C THR A 97 3.58 11.36 -4.45
N THR A 98 4.12 10.52 -3.57
CA THR A 98 5.22 9.60 -3.89
C THR A 98 4.67 8.38 -4.65
N ASP A 99 5.25 8.06 -5.80
CA ASP A 99 4.92 6.84 -6.53
C ASP A 99 5.66 5.66 -5.88
N LEU A 100 4.99 5.03 -4.91
CA LEU A 100 5.56 3.94 -4.11
C LEU A 100 5.89 2.69 -4.93
N ASP A 101 5.38 2.58 -6.17
CA ASP A 101 5.72 1.48 -7.07
C ASP A 101 7.14 1.61 -7.66
N PHE A 102 7.69 2.83 -7.77
CA PHE A 102 8.94 3.08 -8.49
C PHE A 102 9.96 3.98 -7.76
N ASP A 103 9.52 4.92 -6.92
CA ASP A 103 10.41 5.91 -6.28
C ASP A 103 11.49 5.31 -5.36
N PRO A 104 11.24 4.27 -4.54
CA PRO A 104 12.27 3.67 -3.70
C PRO A 104 13.49 3.16 -4.49
N PHE A 105 13.31 2.80 -5.77
CA PHE A 105 14.38 2.29 -6.62
C PHE A 105 15.30 3.39 -7.14
N LEU A 106 14.76 4.58 -7.42
CA LEU A 106 15.49 5.67 -8.07
C LEU A 106 16.49 6.38 -7.15
N HIS A 107 16.21 6.45 -5.85
CA HIS A 107 17.10 7.10 -4.88
C HIS A 107 18.38 6.30 -4.60
N SER A 108 18.35 4.97 -4.76
CA SER A 108 19.54 4.12 -4.56
C SER A 108 20.59 4.26 -5.68
N VAL A 109 20.20 4.79 -6.84
CA VAL A 109 21.07 4.95 -8.02
C VAL A 109 21.75 6.32 -8.05
N SER A 110 21.22 7.32 -7.35
CA SER A 110 21.72 8.70 -7.37
C SER A 110 22.88 9.01 -6.42
N ASP A 111 23.27 8.10 -5.52
CA ASP A 111 24.38 8.35 -4.58
C ASP A 111 25.77 7.96 -5.16
N GLN A 112 26.04 8.37 -6.40
CA GLN A 112 27.40 8.40 -6.93
C GLN A 112 27.84 9.85 -7.16
N PRO A 113 28.92 10.33 -6.50
CA PRO A 113 29.52 11.58 -6.88
C PRO A 113 30.00 11.46 -8.33
N ARG A 114 29.35 12.18 -9.25
CA ARG A 114 29.78 12.30 -10.64
C ARG A 114 31.09 13.06 -10.67
N THR A 115 32.21 12.34 -10.61
CA THR A 115 33.53 12.88 -10.91
C THR A 115 33.69 12.93 -12.43
N TRP A 116 33.84 14.14 -12.95
CA TRP A 116 34.16 14.39 -14.36
C TRP A 116 35.62 14.06 -14.62
N VAL A 117 35.89 13.27 -15.67
CA VAL A 117 37.13 13.34 -16.48
C VAL A 117 36.76 13.09 -17.93
#